data_AF-A0A956KSD1-F1
#
_entry.id   AF-A0A956KSD1-F1
#
_cell.length_a   1.000
_cell.length_b   1.000
_cell.length_c   1.000
_cell.angle_alpha   90.00
_cell.angle_beta   90.00
_cell.angle_gamma   90.00
#
_symmetry.space_group_name_H-M   'P 1'
#
loop_
_entity.id
_entity.type
_entity.pdbx_description
1 polymer ?
#
loop_
_entity_poly.entity_id
_entity_poly.type
_entity_poly.pdbx_seq_one_letter_code
_entity_poly.pdbx_strand_id
1 'polypeptide(L)' 'DHHFANSMLVFGGGLRRGVCGATLEQTLGLLEIDVASGLPSEGGHMLVPEDIGATLAHAAGLNYDAFRVEPLLPWIA' A
#
# COMPACT_ATOMS: atom_id res chain seq x y z
N ASP A 1 -8.39 -15.93 5.67
CA ASP A 1 -9.23 -15.47 6.78
C ASP A 1 -8.67 -14.24 7.48
N HIS A 2 -7.42 -14.25 7.97
CA HIS A 2 -6.85 -13.11 8.72
C HIS A 2 -6.57 -11.81 7.94
N HIS A 3 -6.50 -11.82 6.61
CA HIS A 3 -6.22 -10.58 5.83
C HIS A 3 -7.48 -9.81 5.39
N PHE A 4 -8.68 -10.41 5.46
CA PHE A 4 -9.94 -9.69 5.17
C PHE A 4 -10.30 -8.68 6.27
N ALA A 5 -9.65 -8.76 7.44
CA ALA A 5 -9.91 -7.90 8.59
C ALA A 5 -9.11 -6.59 8.61
N ASN A 6 -8.09 -6.44 7.76
CA ASN A 6 -7.26 -5.24 7.75
C ASN A 6 -7.63 -4.41 6.51
N SER A 7 -8.59 -3.51 6.66
CA SER A 7 -8.87 -2.47 5.67
C SER A 7 -8.37 -1.14 6.22
N MET A 8 -7.65 -0.37 5.41
CA MET A 8 -7.28 1.00 5.75
C MET A 8 -8.07 1.98 4.89
N LEU A 9 -8.68 2.95 5.54
CA LEU A 9 -9.34 4.07 4.88
C LEU A 9 -8.54 5.32 5.18
N VAL A 10 -8.01 5.94 4.13
CA VAL A 10 -7.16 7.12 4.22
C VAL A 10 -7.89 8.31 3.62
N PHE A 11 -8.02 9.38 4.39
CA PHE A 11 -8.53 10.67 3.93
C PHE A 11 -7.48 11.75 4.18
N GLY A 12 -7.18 12.56 3.16
CA GLY A 12 -6.21 13.66 3.26
C GLY A 12 -5.07 13.55 2.24
N GLY A 13 -4.00 14.33 2.46
CA GLY A 13 -2.90 14.52 1.51
C GLY A 13 -1.63 13.68 1.77
N GLY A 14 -1.72 12.61 2.56
CA GLY A 14 -0.56 11.82 2.97
C GLY A 14 0.01 10.89 1.90
N LEU A 15 -0.72 10.64 0.81
CA LEU A 15 -0.27 9.84 -0.34
C LEU A 15 -0.37 10.66 -1.62
N ARG A 16 0.51 10.38 -2.59
CA ARG A 16 0.46 10.97 -3.93
C ARG A 16 -0.83 10.54 -4.64
N ARG A 17 -1.43 11.47 -5.37
CA ARG A 17 -2.65 11.19 -6.17
C ARG A 17 -2.33 10.20 -7.29
N GLY A 18 -3.29 9.32 -7.57
CA GLY A 18 -3.25 8.42 -8.73
C GLY A 18 -2.53 7.10 -8.48
N VAL A 19 -1.97 6.87 -7.29
CA VAL A 19 -1.39 5.58 -6.92
C VAL A 19 -2.44 4.73 -6.21
N CYS A 20 -2.72 3.55 -6.76
CA CYS A 20 -3.66 2.59 -6.21
C CYS A 20 -3.14 1.16 -6.36
N GLY A 21 -3.63 0.23 -5.53
CA GLY A 21 -3.45 -1.19 -5.81
C GLY A 21 -4.37 -1.64 -6.95
N ALA A 22 -4.00 -2.73 -7.63
CA ALA A 22 -4.82 -3.33 -8.68
C ALA A 22 -5.48 -4.62 -8.18
N THR A 23 -6.67 -4.92 -8.69
CA THR A 23 -7.42 -6.13 -8.33
C THR A 23 -7.86 -6.89 -9.58
N LEU A 24 -8.01 -8.20 -9.47
CA LEU A 24 -8.67 -9.04 -10.47
C LEU A 24 -10.16 -8.72 -10.53
N GLU A 25 -10.71 -8.51 -11.72
CA GLU A 25 -12.12 -8.14 -11.90
C GLU A 25 -13.09 -9.22 -11.38
N GLN A 26 -12.76 -10.49 -11.59
CA GLN A 26 -13.65 -11.62 -11.28
C GLN A 26 -13.71 -11.95 -9.79
N THR A 27 -12.60 -11.77 -9.08
CA THR A 27 -12.45 -12.20 -7.68
C THR A 27 -12.31 -11.04 -6.71
N LEU A 28 -12.05 -9.84 -7.23
CA LEU A 28 -11.57 -8.68 -6.47
C LEU A 28 -10.30 -8.99 -5.66
N GLY A 29 -9.58 -10.06 -6.04
CA GLY A 29 -8.33 -10.45 -5.43
C GLY A 29 -7.26 -9.45 -5.79
N LEU A 30 -6.45 -9.07 -4.82
CA LEU A 30 -5.34 -8.15 -5.01
C LEU A 30 -4.30 -8.75 -5.99
N LEU A 31 -3.78 -7.91 -6.87
CA LEU A 31 -2.68 -8.22 -7.77
C LEU A 31 -1.37 -7.69 -7.22
N GLU A 32 -0.28 -8.36 -7.59
CA GLU A 32 1.06 -7.80 -7.47
C GLU A 32 1.18 -6.55 -8.35
N ILE A 33 1.83 -5.52 -7.82
CA ILE A 33 1.98 -4.23 -8.50
C ILE A 33 3.44 -3.80 -8.57
N ASP A 34 3.76 -3.00 -9.58
CA ASP A 34 4.95 -2.15 -9.55
C ASP A 34 4.69 -0.98 -8.59
N VAL A 35 5.51 -0.87 -7.53
CA VAL A 35 5.32 0.16 -6.50
C VAL A 35 5.48 1.57 -7.05
N ALA A 36 6.28 1.79 -8.09
CA ALA A 36 6.45 3.14 -8.63
C ALA A 36 5.20 3.65 -9.36
N SER A 37 4.52 2.78 -10.12
CA SER A 37 3.37 3.12 -10.96
C SER A 37 2.01 2.77 -10.37
N GLY A 38 1.94 1.83 -9.42
CA GLY A 38 0.68 1.27 -8.90
C GLY A 38 -0.02 0.31 -9.88
N LEU A 39 0.60 -0.01 -11.01
CA LEU A 39 0.01 -0.87 -12.04
C LEU A 39 0.35 -2.34 -11.79
N PRO A 40 -0.47 -3.31 -12.28
CA PRO A 40 -0.16 -4.72 -12.20
C PRO A 40 1.22 -5.05 -12.77
N SER A 41 1.99 -5.88 -12.05
CA SER A 41 3.28 -6.38 -12.50
C SER A 41 3.50 -7.79 -11.97
N GLU A 42 3.82 -8.73 -12.87
CA GLU A 42 4.19 -10.10 -12.48
C GLU A 42 5.52 -10.10 -11.71
N GLY A 43 5.55 -10.75 -10.55
CA GLY A 43 6.70 -10.70 -9.63
C GLY A 43 6.83 -9.35 -8.91
N GLY A 44 5.76 -8.57 -8.89
CA GLY A 44 5.69 -7.27 -8.22
C GLY A 44 5.47 -7.40 -6.71
N HIS A 45 5.06 -6.29 -6.09
CA HIS A 45 4.75 -6.25 -4.66
C HIS A 45 3.26 -6.50 -4.42
N MET A 46 2.93 -7.43 -3.53
CA MET A 46 1.56 -7.62 -3.07
C MET A 46 1.26 -6.61 -1.95
N LEU A 47 0.43 -5.62 -2.24
CA LEU A 47 0.10 -4.56 -1.28
C LEU A 47 -0.61 -5.12 -0.03
N VAL A 48 -0.11 -4.79 1.15
CA VAL A 48 -0.76 -5.09 2.42
C VAL A 48 -1.11 -3.80 3.17
N PRO A 49 -2.10 -3.84 4.09
CA PRO A 49 -2.45 -2.69 4.90
C PRO A 49 -1.26 -2.11 5.66
N GLU A 50 -0.35 -2.95 6.13
CA GLU A 50 0.88 -2.56 6.81
C GLU A 50 1.75 -1.65 5.94
N ASP A 51 1.76 -1.83 4.61
CA ASP A 51 2.50 -0.94 3.70
C ASP A 51 1.95 0.48 3.78
N ILE A 52 0.62 0.62 3.79
CA ILE A 52 -0.04 1.92 3.90
C ILE A 52 0.25 2.56 5.26
N GLY A 53 0.16 1.78 6.34
CA GLY A 53 0.44 2.24 7.69
C GLY A 53 1.89 2.70 7.87
N ALA A 54 2.86 1.89 7.43
CA ALA A 54 4.28 2.22 7.49
C ALA A 54 4.61 3.47 6.68
N THR A 55 4.05 3.56 5.48
CA THR A 55 4.24 4.70 4.56
C THR A 55 3.73 6.01 5.16
N LEU A 56 2.53 6.01 5.74
CA LEU A 56 1.95 7.19 6.38
C LEU A 56 2.67 7.58 7.67
N ALA A 57 3.05 6.61 8.50
CA ALA A 57 3.83 6.85 9.71
C ALA A 57 5.18 7.50 9.36
N HIS A 58 5.88 6.94 8.37
CA HIS A 58 7.14 7.50 7.86
C HIS A 58 6.97 8.93 7.34
N ALA A 59 5.96 9.18 6.50
CA ALA A 59 5.68 10.52 5.96
C ALA A 59 5.37 11.56 7.05
N ALA A 60 4.83 11.13 8.19
CA ALA A 60 4.58 11.98 9.35
C ALA A 60 5.79 12.12 10.29
N GLY A 61 6.94 11.50 9.99
CA GLY A 61 8.12 11.50 10.85
C GLY A 61 7.99 10.60 12.09
N LEU A 62 7.08 9.62 12.07
CA LEU A 62 6.85 8.66 13.16
C LEU A 62 7.62 7.35 12.92
N ASN A 63 7.88 6.61 14.00
CA ASN A 63 8.44 5.26 13.90
C ASN A 63 7.41 4.30 13.27
N TYR A 64 7.84 3.49 12.31
CA TYR A 64 7.01 2.53 11.58
C TYR A 64 7.38 1.05 11.83
N ASP A 65 8.34 0.74 12.71
CA ASP A 65 8.87 -0.61 12.96
C ASP A 65 7.77 -1.62 13.33
N ALA A 66 6.69 -1.14 13.98
CA ALA A 66 5.54 -1.96 14.36
C ALA A 66 4.82 -2.60 13.15
N PHE A 67 4.91 -1.98 11.97
CA PHE A 67 4.31 -2.49 10.73
C PHE A 67 5.15 -3.58 10.06
N ARG A 68 6.44 -3.72 10.41
CA ARG A 68 7.35 -4.78 9.93
C ARG A 68 7.52 -4.85 8.40
N VAL A 69 7.23 -3.75 7.72
CA VAL A 69 7.43 -3.57 6.28
C VAL A 69 8.13 -2.23 6.05
N GLU A 70 8.81 -2.11 4.92
CA GLU A 70 9.42 -0.84 4.54
C GLU A 70 8.37 0.11 3.93
N PRO A 71 8.44 1.42 4.22
CA PRO A 71 7.61 2.42 3.61
C PRO A 71 7.74 2.41 2.08
N LEU A 72 6.61 2.55 1.39
CA LEU A 72 6.55 2.73 -0.05
C LEU A 72 6.93 4.19 -0.39
N LEU A 73 8.21 4.52 -0.28
CA LEU A 73 8.75 5.86 -0.52
C LEU A 73 8.27 6.51 -1.83
N PRO A 74 8.11 5.79 -2.96
CA PRO A 74 7.58 6.40 -4.19
C PRO A 74 6.16 6.97 -4.07
N TRP A 75 5.40 6.57 -3.04
CA TRP A 75 4.01 6.98 -2.83
C TRP A 75 3.87 8.26 -2.00
N ILE A 76 4.97 8.73 -1.42
CA ILE A 76 5.03 9.94 -0.59
C ILE A 76 6.02 10.93 -1.23
N ALA A 77 5.72 12.22 -1.16
CA ALA A 77 6.49 13.29 -1.80
C ALA A 77 7.35 14.03 -0.77
#